data_AF-A0AAV2SJP7-F1
#
_entry.id   AF-A0AAV2SJP7-F1
#
_cell.length_a   1.000
_cell.length_b   1.000
_cell.length_c   1.000
_cell.angle_alpha   90.00
_cell.angle_beta   90.00
_cell.angle_gamma   90.00
#
_symmetry.space_group_name_H-M   'P 1'
#
loop_
_entity.id
_entity.type
_entity.pdbx_description
1 polymer ?
#
loop_
_entity_poly.entity_id
_entity_poly.type
_entity_poly.pdbx_seq_one_letter_code
_entity_poly.pdbx_strand_id
1 'polypeptide(L)'
;MDSAHGNWAGNNEMAIVQLWLSHHGRALRNMLREANLQTEVDDTTRCRIAAAKQELARVLEDWTQQSYRIQRYMDVENLREYISFAFAYKESFLATIADAEAFLRRYALLHTGERLPFTGPNSNNLVKPRLPKQSLPSFNGTTPLKWMTFWQQFTALVHEQAIPVINKFSYLRECLQGIAFRVIGGLAVTDENYMVAVNMLKNRFGREDIVKQAHVQYLLTNQLGVKDVATSQQGEAYIESLWNYYDEYSSNIASLGTFGIDGENANVFLCEIVLRGLPLDIRQQWCRRTDENGIDRNNLNELLKHIYHHITQLDCAHRYRKGTRISSNSINESSYVTEQASASALCTATNIVCTNCKTAGHEFASCYRFINLTKENRVKRVKALKLCFKCFKSHLTK
;
A
#
# COMPACT_ATOMS: atom_id res chain seq x y z
N MET A 1 -0.01 33.53 39.41
CA MET A 1 1.21 32.79 39.74
C MET A 1 0.82 31.33 39.69
N ASP A 2 1.14 30.62 38.61
CA ASP A 2 1.18 29.14 38.50
C ASP A 2 1.19 28.72 37.02
N SER A 3 2.24 29.13 36.30
CA SER A 3 2.47 28.71 34.90
C SER A 3 3.94 28.57 34.56
N ALA A 4 4.77 28.14 35.53
CA ALA A 4 6.22 27.99 35.36
C ALA A 4 6.76 26.59 35.72
N HIS A 5 5.92 25.62 36.10
CA HIS A 5 6.38 24.29 36.54
C HIS A 5 6.29 23.17 35.48
N GLY A 6 5.86 23.45 34.25
CA GLY A 6 5.70 22.43 33.20
C GLY A 6 6.96 22.09 32.37
N ASN A 7 8.01 22.93 32.40
CA ASN A 7 9.15 22.82 31.45
C ASN A 7 10.42 22.16 32.02
N TRP A 8 10.45 21.81 33.31
CA TRP A 8 11.67 21.28 33.96
C TRP A 8 11.76 19.75 33.97
N ALA A 9 10.64 19.03 33.92
CA ALA A 9 10.64 17.56 33.98
C ALA A 9 11.12 16.91 32.66
N GLY A 10 10.66 17.41 31.51
CA GLY A 10 11.03 16.86 30.20
C GLY A 10 12.50 17.04 29.81
N ASN A 11 13.13 18.14 30.26
CA ASN A 11 14.55 18.39 30.02
C ASN A 11 15.46 17.48 30.85
N ASN A 12 15.07 17.16 32.09
CA ASN A 12 15.83 16.25 32.94
C ASN A 12 15.75 14.79 32.47
N GLU A 13 14.58 14.32 32.04
CA GLU A 13 14.43 12.96 31.49
C GLU A 13 15.24 12.75 30.20
N MET A 14 15.22 13.71 29.29
CA MET A 14 16.04 13.64 28.07
C MET A 14 17.54 13.70 28.35
N ALA A 15 17.97 14.54 29.29
CA ALA A 15 19.37 14.61 29.70
C ALA A 15 19.83 13.27 30.31
N ILE A 16 18.99 12.64 31.13
CA ILE A 16 19.27 11.32 31.72
C ILE A 16 19.40 10.25 30.62
N VAL A 17 18.47 10.19 29.67
CA VAL A 17 18.53 9.21 28.57
C VAL A 17 19.72 9.47 27.65
N GLN A 18 20.06 10.73 27.35
CA GLN A 18 21.24 11.09 26.57
C GLN A 18 22.55 10.71 27.28
N LEU A 19 22.67 11.00 28.58
CA LEU A 19 23.81 10.59 29.39
C LEU A 19 23.95 9.07 29.43
N TRP A 20 22.83 8.37 29.56
CA TRP A 20 22.77 6.91 29.56
C TRP A 20 23.22 6.33 28.22
N LEU A 21 22.72 6.86 27.10
CA LEU A 21 23.14 6.48 25.74
C LEU A 21 24.64 6.72 25.54
N SER A 22 25.13 7.90 25.94
CA SER A 22 26.55 8.25 25.86
C SER A 22 27.43 7.33 26.71
N HIS A 23 26.95 6.88 27.86
CA HIS A 23 27.67 5.94 28.73
C HIS A 23 27.72 4.54 28.09
N HIS A 24 26.57 4.01 27.66
CA HIS A 24 26.48 2.65 27.09
C HIS A 24 27.16 2.56 25.71
N GLY A 25 27.04 3.60 24.88
CA GLY A 25 27.77 3.67 23.61
C GLY A 25 29.28 3.74 23.80
N ARG A 26 29.79 4.48 24.79
CA ARG A 26 31.22 4.48 25.15
C ARG A 26 31.67 3.12 25.68
N ALA A 27 30.89 2.50 26.54
CA ALA A 27 31.18 1.17 27.08
C ALA A 27 31.27 0.13 25.95
N LEU A 28 30.33 0.12 25.01
CA LEU A 28 30.35 -0.79 23.85
C LEU A 28 31.54 -0.53 22.93
N ARG A 29 31.86 0.73 22.63
CA ARG A 29 33.06 1.06 21.83
C ARG A 29 34.35 0.61 22.50
N ASN A 30 34.47 0.76 23.82
CA ASN A 30 35.63 0.30 24.56
C ASN A 30 35.74 -1.23 24.54
N MET A 31 34.62 -1.94 24.78
CA MET A 31 34.56 -3.40 24.68
C MET A 31 34.96 -3.90 23.28
N LEU A 32 34.48 -3.25 22.21
CA LEU A 32 34.86 -3.58 20.84
C LEU A 32 36.34 -3.30 20.56
N ARG A 33 36.89 -2.21 21.08
CA ARG A 33 38.30 -1.88 20.94
C ARG A 33 39.19 -2.90 21.64
N GLU A 34 38.85 -3.27 22.87
CA GLU A 34 39.57 -4.29 23.65
C GLU A 34 39.50 -5.66 22.97
N ALA A 35 38.31 -6.07 22.51
CA ALA A 35 38.13 -7.36 21.85
C ALA A 35 38.80 -7.42 20.46
N ASN A 36 38.95 -6.29 19.75
CA ASN A 36 39.71 -6.22 18.50
C ASN A 36 41.23 -6.28 18.70
N LEU A 37 41.73 -6.03 19.90
CA LEU A 37 43.16 -6.10 20.25
C LEU A 37 43.59 -7.49 20.72
N GLN A 38 42.62 -8.34 21.07
CA GLN A 38 42.88 -9.71 21.53
C GLN A 38 43.01 -10.67 20.35
N THR A 39 44.00 -11.55 20.40
CA THR A 39 44.22 -12.62 19.40
C THR A 39 43.21 -13.75 19.51
N GLU A 40 42.71 -14.02 20.72
CA GLU A 40 41.60 -14.93 20.99
C GLU A 40 40.60 -14.22 21.89
N VAL A 41 39.34 -14.19 21.47
CA VAL A 41 38.23 -13.61 22.24
C VAL A 41 37.46 -14.79 22.81
N ASP A 42 37.07 -14.72 24.08
CA ASP A 42 36.30 -15.78 24.73
C ASP A 42 34.78 -15.58 24.56
N ASP A 43 34.02 -16.68 24.73
CA ASP A 43 32.56 -16.67 24.60
C ASP A 43 31.89 -15.72 25.61
N THR A 44 32.53 -15.45 26.75
CA THR A 44 32.08 -14.49 27.75
C THR A 44 32.13 -13.06 27.21
N THR A 45 33.24 -12.66 26.59
CA THR A 45 33.39 -11.33 25.98
C THR A 45 32.41 -11.16 24.82
N ARG A 46 32.22 -12.19 24.00
CA ARG A 46 31.18 -12.21 22.95
C ARG A 46 29.78 -11.98 23.53
N CYS A 47 29.39 -12.72 24.57
CA CYS A 47 28.09 -12.58 25.23
C CYS A 47 27.89 -11.16 25.80
N ARG A 48 28.94 -10.58 26.41
CA ARG A 48 28.90 -9.21 26.95
C ARG A 48 28.70 -8.16 25.85
N ILE A 49 29.40 -8.30 24.72
CA ILE A 49 29.22 -7.42 23.55
C ILE A 49 27.80 -7.57 22.97
N ALA A 50 27.28 -8.78 22.86
CA ALA A 50 25.91 -9.03 22.38
C ALA A 50 24.85 -8.40 23.29
N ALA A 51 24.98 -8.56 24.61
CA ALA A 51 24.09 -7.96 25.59
C ALA A 51 24.17 -6.42 25.58
N ALA A 52 25.38 -5.85 25.56
CA ALA A 52 25.59 -4.40 25.50
C ALA A 52 25.05 -3.79 24.20
N LYS A 53 25.15 -4.50 23.07
CA LYS A 53 24.53 -4.11 21.80
C LYS A 53 23.00 -4.06 21.91
N GLN A 54 22.37 -5.13 22.44
CA GLN A 54 20.91 -5.20 22.59
C GLN A 54 20.39 -4.07 23.49
N GLU A 55 21.08 -3.81 24.60
CA GLU A 55 20.67 -2.79 25.58
C GLU A 55 20.85 -1.36 25.02
N LEU A 56 21.91 -1.12 24.23
CA LEU A 56 22.07 0.15 23.52
C LEU A 56 21.00 0.36 22.45
N ALA A 57 20.63 -0.69 21.70
CA ALA A 57 19.57 -0.61 20.70
C ALA A 57 18.21 -0.27 21.33
N ARG A 58 17.89 -0.92 22.45
CA ARG A 58 16.64 -0.68 23.21
C ARG A 58 16.51 0.77 23.64
N VAL A 59 17.55 1.34 24.27
CA VAL A 59 17.47 2.73 24.74
C VAL A 59 17.57 3.76 23.62
N LEU A 60 18.20 3.42 22.50
CA LEU A 60 18.17 4.28 21.31
C LEU A 60 16.75 4.40 20.73
N GLU A 61 15.98 3.32 20.78
CA GLU A 61 14.56 3.30 20.39
C GLU A 61 13.71 4.16 21.35
N ASP A 62 13.86 3.95 22.67
CA ASP A 62 13.18 4.75 23.70
C ASP A 62 13.46 6.25 23.53
N TRP A 63 14.72 6.62 23.30
CA TRP A 63 15.12 8.00 23.06
C TRP A 63 14.53 8.57 21.76
N THR A 64 14.48 7.76 20.69
CA THR A 64 13.89 8.19 19.41
C THR A 64 12.40 8.50 19.59
N GLN A 65 11.68 7.66 20.34
CA GLN A 65 10.26 7.88 20.64
C GLN A 65 10.04 9.14 21.48
N GLN A 66 10.85 9.35 22.52
CA GLN A 66 10.76 10.55 23.36
C GLN A 66 11.14 11.82 22.59
N SER A 67 12.16 11.75 21.74
CA SER A 67 12.59 12.85 20.86
C SER A 67 11.46 13.33 19.94
N TYR A 68 10.72 12.39 19.32
CA TYR A 68 9.55 12.72 18.49
C TYR A 68 8.43 13.42 19.28
N ARG A 69 8.21 13.02 20.54
CA ARG A 69 7.20 13.65 21.40
C ARG A 69 7.53 15.10 21.71
N ILE A 70 8.81 15.42 21.92
CA ILE A 70 9.27 16.77 22.27
C ILE A 70 9.24 17.69 21.07
N GLN A 71 9.59 17.20 19.87
CA GLN A 71 9.53 17.95 18.62
C GLN A 71 8.16 18.58 18.37
N ARG A 72 7.07 17.94 18.84
CA ARG A 72 5.69 18.43 18.68
C ARG A 72 5.40 19.73 19.44
N TYR A 73 6.22 20.10 20.42
CA TYR A 73 6.00 21.27 21.28
C TYR A 73 7.06 22.36 21.08
N MET A 74 7.95 22.23 20.09
CA MET A 74 9.03 23.19 19.79
C MET A 74 8.60 24.18 18.70
N ASP A 75 9.07 25.42 18.79
CA ASP A 75 8.99 26.38 17.68
C ASP A 75 9.92 25.98 16.51
N VAL A 76 9.68 26.59 15.34
CA VAL A 76 10.33 26.21 14.07
C VAL A 76 11.85 26.42 14.09
N GLU A 77 12.33 27.44 14.79
CA GLU A 77 13.75 27.80 14.84
C GLU A 77 14.53 26.80 15.72
N ASN A 78 14.02 26.54 16.92
CA ASN A 78 14.58 25.53 17.82
C ASN A 78 14.45 24.10 17.28
N LEU A 79 13.38 23.81 16.53
CA LEU A 79 13.15 22.49 15.93
C LEU A 79 14.23 22.14 14.89
N ARG A 80 14.68 23.09 14.08
CA ARG A 80 15.71 22.86 13.05
C ARG A 80 17.04 22.44 13.66
N GLU A 81 17.50 23.20 14.66
CA GLU A 81 18.76 22.90 15.35
C GLU A 81 18.68 21.56 16.10
N TYR A 82 17.55 21.32 16.77
CA TYR A 82 17.31 20.07 17.47
C TYR A 82 17.30 18.85 16.54
N ILE A 83 16.65 18.93 15.38
CA ILE A 83 16.62 17.83 14.39
C ILE A 83 18.03 17.51 13.89
N SER A 84 18.84 18.54 13.57
CA SER A 84 20.21 18.33 13.11
C SER A 84 21.07 17.64 14.17
N PHE A 85 21.00 18.12 15.42
CA PHE A 85 21.68 17.50 16.55
C PHE A 85 21.20 16.06 16.78
N ALA A 86 19.88 15.84 16.80
CA ALA A 86 19.28 14.54 17.06
C ALA A 86 19.64 13.50 16.00
N PHE A 87 19.70 13.92 14.72
CA PHE A 87 20.10 13.06 13.61
C PHE A 87 21.57 12.62 13.72
N ALA A 88 22.48 13.58 13.90
CA ALA A 88 23.90 13.28 14.06
C ALA A 88 24.18 12.40 15.29
N TYR A 89 23.46 12.67 16.39
CA TYR A 89 23.57 11.88 17.62
C TYR A 89 23.09 10.44 17.40
N LYS A 90 21.95 10.24 16.73
CA LYS A 90 21.41 8.90 16.40
C LYS A 90 22.34 8.09 15.51
N GLU A 91 22.87 8.69 14.44
CA GLU A 91 23.79 8.04 13.50
C GLU A 91 25.05 7.50 14.20
N SER A 92 25.59 8.23 15.18
CA SER A 92 26.77 7.79 15.95
C SER A 92 26.52 6.48 16.72
N PHE A 93 25.33 6.29 17.30
CA PHE A 93 24.99 5.05 18.02
C PHE A 93 24.63 3.92 17.07
N LEU A 94 23.96 4.19 15.96
CA LEU A 94 23.69 3.19 14.92
C LEU A 94 24.99 2.61 14.34
N ALA A 95 25.98 3.47 14.08
CA ALA A 95 27.32 3.02 13.65
C ALA A 95 27.97 2.10 14.70
N THR A 96 27.89 2.46 15.99
CA THR A 96 28.43 1.64 17.08
C THR A 96 27.74 0.26 17.18
N ILE A 97 26.41 0.21 16.96
CA ILE A 97 25.65 -1.04 16.93
C ILE A 97 26.05 -1.89 15.72
N ALA A 98 26.24 -1.28 14.55
CA ALA A 98 26.69 -1.97 13.34
C ALA A 98 28.09 -2.56 13.50
N ASP A 99 29.02 -1.83 14.13
CA ASP A 99 30.37 -2.34 14.45
C ASP A 99 30.29 -3.56 15.38
N ALA A 100 29.40 -3.53 16.37
CA ALA A 100 29.17 -4.68 17.25
C ALA A 100 28.59 -5.89 16.51
N GLU A 101 27.69 -5.68 15.55
CA GLU A 101 27.18 -6.75 14.70
C GLU A 101 28.26 -7.38 13.82
N ALA A 102 29.07 -6.55 13.17
CA ALA A 102 30.16 -7.02 12.34
C ALA A 102 31.16 -7.85 13.16
N PHE A 103 31.47 -7.39 14.38
CA PHE A 103 32.30 -8.12 15.33
C PHE A 103 31.72 -9.49 15.68
N LEU A 104 30.44 -9.55 16.09
CA LEU A 104 29.77 -10.80 16.49
C LEU A 104 29.67 -11.79 15.32
N ARG A 105 29.44 -11.30 14.09
CA ARG A 105 29.46 -12.13 12.87
C ARG A 105 30.84 -12.72 12.62
N ARG A 106 31.90 -11.91 12.72
CA ARG A 106 33.28 -12.39 12.56
C ARG A 106 33.67 -13.40 13.64
N TYR A 107 33.24 -13.18 14.88
CA TYR A 107 33.46 -14.11 15.97
C TYR A 107 32.80 -15.48 15.69
N ALA A 108 31.53 -15.46 15.26
CA ALA A 108 30.82 -16.69 14.89
C ALA A 108 31.58 -17.46 13.80
N LEU A 109 32.04 -16.77 12.75
CA LEU A 109 32.83 -17.39 11.66
C LEU A 109 34.14 -18.05 12.13
N LEU A 110 34.74 -17.57 13.22
CA LEU A 110 35.99 -18.12 13.76
C LEU A 110 35.76 -19.30 14.72
N HIS A 111 34.63 -19.35 15.43
CA HIS A 111 34.39 -20.29 16.55
C HIS A 111 33.34 -21.37 16.25
N THR A 112 32.39 -21.12 15.36
CA THR A 112 31.60 -22.20 14.76
C THR A 112 32.36 -22.69 13.54
N GLY A 113 32.86 -23.93 13.59
CA GLY A 113 33.66 -24.57 12.53
C GLY A 113 32.94 -24.79 11.18
N GLU A 114 32.15 -23.82 10.71
CA GLU A 114 31.74 -23.71 9.31
C GLU A 114 32.91 -23.15 8.50
N ARG A 115 33.79 -24.05 8.04
CA ARG A 115 34.74 -23.74 6.97
C ARG A 115 33.97 -23.22 5.75
N LEU A 116 34.24 -21.97 5.35
CA LEU A 116 33.97 -21.52 3.98
C LEU A 116 34.77 -22.41 3.01
N PRO A 117 34.17 -22.92 1.91
CA PRO A 117 34.92 -23.66 0.91
C PRO A 117 35.94 -22.73 0.28
N PHE A 118 37.21 -23.10 0.37
CA PHE A 118 38.24 -22.61 -0.53
C PHE A 118 37.87 -23.08 -1.94
N THR A 119 37.48 -22.16 -2.82
CA THR A 119 37.40 -22.42 -4.26
C THR A 119 38.45 -21.59 -4.99
N GLY A 120 39.66 -22.16 -5.09
CA GLY A 120 40.31 -22.21 -6.40
C GLY A 120 39.38 -22.93 -7.40
N PRO A 121 39.61 -22.78 -8.71
CA PRO A 121 38.56 -22.93 -9.71
C PRO A 121 38.17 -24.40 -9.85
N ASN A 122 37.08 -24.82 -9.20
CA ASN A 122 36.15 -25.77 -9.80
C ASN A 122 34.81 -25.79 -9.05
N SER A 123 33.78 -25.73 -9.88
CA SER A 123 32.36 -25.78 -9.58
C SER A 123 31.95 -26.86 -8.57
N ASN A 124 31.25 -26.48 -7.49
CA ASN A 124 29.97 -27.11 -7.12
C ASN A 124 29.14 -26.27 -6.13
N ASN A 125 27.85 -26.14 -6.49
CA ASN A 125 26.84 -25.21 -6.00
C ASN A 125 26.43 -25.40 -4.53
N LEU A 126 26.66 -24.37 -3.70
CA LEU A 126 25.75 -24.05 -2.59
C LEU A 126 24.48 -23.46 -3.18
N VAL A 127 23.38 -24.21 -3.11
CA VAL A 127 22.06 -23.71 -3.50
C VAL A 127 21.62 -22.73 -2.42
N LYS A 128 22.06 -21.47 -2.55
CA LYS A 128 21.21 -20.31 -2.19
C LYS A 128 19.81 -20.63 -2.73
N PRO A 129 18.70 -20.36 -2.01
CA PRO A 129 17.38 -20.46 -2.62
C PRO A 129 17.45 -19.70 -3.95
N ARG A 130 17.46 -20.45 -5.06
CA ARG A 130 17.69 -19.90 -6.38
C ARG A 130 16.39 -19.23 -6.75
N LEU A 131 16.26 -17.99 -6.29
CA LEU A 131 15.44 -17.02 -6.97
C LEU A 131 15.84 -17.08 -8.46
N PRO A 132 14.88 -17.00 -9.38
CA PRO A 132 15.18 -16.90 -10.80
C PRO A 132 16.30 -15.88 -10.99
N LYS A 133 17.33 -16.21 -11.79
CA LYS A 133 18.41 -15.26 -12.06
C LYS A 133 17.78 -13.96 -12.56
N GLN A 134 17.91 -12.90 -11.76
CA GLN A 134 17.34 -11.61 -12.09
C GLN A 134 18.02 -11.14 -13.38
N SER A 135 17.23 -10.99 -14.46
CA SER A 135 17.75 -10.49 -15.72
C SER A 135 18.24 -9.05 -15.53
N LEU A 136 19.29 -8.69 -16.28
CA LEU A 136 19.73 -7.31 -16.33
C LEU A 136 18.59 -6.42 -16.85
N PRO A 137 18.32 -5.28 -16.21
CA PRO A 137 17.25 -4.39 -16.62
C PRO A 137 17.57 -3.77 -17.98
N SER A 138 16.56 -3.52 -18.81
CA SER A 138 16.73 -2.84 -20.10
C SER A 138 16.04 -1.47 -20.09
N PHE A 139 16.71 -0.46 -20.65
CA PHE A 139 16.18 0.89 -20.77
C PHE A 139 16.46 1.50 -22.14
N ASN A 140 15.40 1.94 -22.81
CA ASN A 140 15.45 2.47 -24.18
C ASN A 140 15.49 4.01 -24.26
N GLY A 141 15.24 4.71 -23.15
CA GLY A 141 15.19 6.18 -23.11
C GLY A 141 13.88 6.83 -23.55
N THR A 142 12.82 6.05 -23.82
CA THR A 142 11.53 6.59 -24.33
C THR A 142 10.57 6.99 -23.21
N THR A 143 10.58 6.28 -22.08
CA THR A 143 9.64 6.50 -20.98
C THR A 143 10.37 7.01 -19.75
N PRO A 144 10.30 8.32 -19.43
CA PRO A 144 10.98 8.90 -18.26
C PRO A 144 10.60 8.21 -16.94
N LEU A 145 9.34 7.79 -16.80
CA LEU A 145 8.83 7.08 -15.61
C LEU A 145 9.58 5.78 -15.31
N LYS A 146 10.20 5.15 -16.32
CA LYS A 146 10.95 3.89 -16.14
C LYS A 146 12.40 4.11 -15.72
N TRP A 147 12.91 5.34 -15.80
CA TRP A 147 14.31 5.63 -15.49
C TRP A 147 14.67 5.29 -14.05
N MET A 148 13.85 5.70 -13.08
CA MET A 148 14.15 5.49 -11.66
C MET A 148 14.25 3.99 -11.35
N THR A 149 13.26 3.20 -11.78
CA THR A 149 13.26 1.74 -11.63
C THR A 149 14.48 1.10 -12.28
N PHE A 150 14.81 1.50 -13.52
CA PHE A 150 15.99 1.01 -14.22
C PHE A 150 17.28 1.31 -13.44
N TRP A 151 17.48 2.57 -13.04
CA TRP A 151 18.71 3.01 -12.40
C TRP A 151 18.89 2.34 -11.04
N GLN A 152 17.83 2.20 -10.25
CA GLN A 152 17.89 1.49 -8.96
C GLN A 152 18.22 0.00 -9.13
N GLN A 153 17.59 -0.68 -10.09
CA GLN A 153 17.89 -2.09 -10.40
C GLN A 153 19.32 -2.27 -10.91
N PHE A 154 19.77 -1.42 -11.84
CA PHE A 154 21.14 -1.45 -12.34
C PHE A 154 22.15 -1.14 -11.22
N THR A 155 21.79 -0.23 -10.31
CA THR A 155 22.64 0.14 -9.19
C THR A 155 22.91 -1.05 -8.29
N ALA A 156 21.85 -1.73 -7.85
CA ALA A 156 21.92 -2.91 -7.01
C ALA A 156 22.62 -4.10 -7.70
N LEU A 157 22.37 -4.31 -8.99
CA LEU A 157 22.88 -5.48 -9.72
C LEU A 157 24.31 -5.32 -10.25
N VAL A 158 24.75 -4.09 -10.55
CA VAL A 158 26.00 -3.84 -11.28
C VAL A 158 26.81 -2.69 -10.67
N HIS A 159 26.20 -1.51 -10.45
CA HIS A 159 26.95 -0.31 -10.05
C HIS A 159 27.63 -0.45 -8.68
N GLU A 160 26.92 -0.97 -7.69
CA GLU A 160 27.42 -1.16 -6.31
C GLU A 160 28.20 -2.47 -6.13
N GLN A 161 28.13 -3.38 -7.10
CA GLN A 161 28.87 -4.63 -7.04
C GLN A 161 30.39 -4.39 -7.19
N ALA A 162 31.18 -5.20 -6.49
CA ALA A 162 32.64 -5.17 -6.53
C ALA A 162 33.20 -5.85 -7.81
N ILE A 163 32.76 -5.38 -8.97
CA ILE A 163 33.24 -5.82 -10.30
C ILE A 163 34.10 -4.74 -10.96
N PRO A 164 35.00 -5.09 -11.90
CA PRO A 164 35.82 -4.12 -12.62
C PRO A 164 34.99 -3.03 -13.32
N VAL A 165 35.49 -1.79 -13.33
CA VAL A 165 34.76 -0.63 -13.88
C VAL A 165 34.46 -0.81 -15.37
N ILE A 166 35.42 -1.32 -16.15
CA ILE A 166 35.22 -1.67 -17.56
C ILE A 166 34.08 -2.66 -17.76
N ASN A 167 33.93 -3.64 -16.86
CA ASN A 167 32.83 -4.61 -16.92
C ASN A 167 31.50 -3.93 -16.56
N LYS A 168 31.48 -3.02 -15.58
CA LYS A 168 30.29 -2.19 -15.28
C LYS A 168 29.86 -1.39 -16.51
N PHE A 169 30.82 -0.87 -17.28
CA PHE A 169 30.50 -0.11 -18.49
C PHE A 169 29.98 -1.00 -19.62
N SER A 170 30.58 -2.17 -19.82
CA SER A 170 30.07 -3.17 -20.77
C SER A 170 28.63 -3.58 -20.44
N TYR A 171 28.35 -3.92 -19.18
CA TYR A 171 26.99 -4.22 -18.73
C TYR A 171 26.04 -3.04 -18.91
N LEU A 172 26.48 -1.82 -18.59
CA LEU A 172 25.67 -0.62 -18.82
C LEU A 172 25.30 -0.48 -20.30
N ARG A 173 26.23 -0.70 -21.23
CA ARG A 173 25.94 -0.67 -22.68
C ARG A 173 24.91 -1.72 -23.09
N GLU A 174 25.02 -2.94 -22.57
CA GLU A 174 24.09 -4.04 -22.88
C GLU A 174 22.68 -3.78 -22.34
N CYS A 175 22.58 -3.13 -21.19
CA CYS A 175 21.32 -2.75 -20.56
C CYS A 175 20.61 -1.58 -21.28
N LEU A 176 21.28 -0.89 -22.20
CA LEU A 176 20.75 0.30 -22.86
C LEU A 176 20.35 0.00 -24.30
N GLN A 177 19.22 0.57 -24.69
CA GLN A 177 18.67 0.45 -26.04
C GLN A 177 18.29 1.84 -26.57
N GLY A 178 17.98 1.93 -27.87
CA GLY A 178 17.37 3.11 -28.48
C GLY A 178 18.09 4.43 -28.18
N ILE A 179 17.35 5.39 -27.63
CA ILE A 179 17.83 6.75 -27.34
C ILE A 179 18.88 6.72 -26.24
N ALA A 180 18.69 5.88 -25.22
CA ALA A 180 19.59 5.81 -24.08
C ALA A 180 20.97 5.25 -24.48
N PHE A 181 21.00 4.24 -25.36
CA PHE A 181 22.25 3.74 -25.93
C PHE A 181 22.96 4.81 -26.76
N ARG A 182 22.22 5.56 -27.59
CA ARG A 182 22.77 6.63 -28.44
C ARG A 182 23.47 7.73 -27.65
N VAL A 183 23.01 8.03 -26.43
CA VAL A 183 23.63 9.06 -25.55
C VAL A 183 25.09 8.76 -25.25
N ILE A 184 25.41 7.49 -25.01
CA ILE A 184 26.75 7.05 -24.62
C ILE A 184 27.49 6.36 -25.78
N GLY A 185 26.86 6.23 -26.95
CA GLY A 185 27.36 5.45 -28.07
C GLY A 185 28.70 5.93 -28.63
N GLY A 186 29.00 7.22 -28.47
CA GLY A 186 30.28 7.83 -28.88
C GLY A 186 31.43 7.63 -27.89
N LEU A 187 31.18 7.08 -26.70
CA LEU A 187 32.21 6.82 -25.69
C LEU A 187 32.86 5.46 -25.92
N ALA A 188 34.20 5.42 -25.88
CA ALA A 188 34.96 4.18 -25.87
C ALA A 188 34.82 3.48 -24.51
N VAL A 189 34.63 2.15 -24.52
CA VAL A 189 34.46 1.33 -23.32
C VAL A 189 35.78 1.25 -22.55
N THR A 190 35.95 2.17 -21.61
CA THR A 190 37.18 2.42 -20.81
C THR A 190 36.76 2.82 -19.40
N ASP A 191 37.65 2.64 -18.43
CA ASP A 191 37.35 2.93 -17.01
C ASP A 191 37.06 4.43 -16.80
N GLU A 192 37.80 5.29 -17.49
CA GLU A 192 37.70 6.75 -17.40
C GLU A 192 36.34 7.25 -17.91
N ASN A 193 35.80 6.61 -18.94
CA ASN A 193 34.55 7.02 -19.57
C ASN A 193 33.30 6.48 -18.86
N TYR A 194 33.43 5.51 -17.94
CA TYR A 194 32.26 4.93 -17.27
C TYR A 194 31.45 5.98 -16.49
N MET A 195 32.12 6.77 -15.65
CA MET A 195 31.46 7.81 -14.86
C MET A 195 30.92 8.94 -15.74
N VAL A 196 31.59 9.24 -16.86
CA VAL A 196 31.09 10.18 -17.87
C VAL A 196 29.77 9.67 -18.46
N ALA A 197 29.73 8.40 -18.87
CA ALA A 197 28.52 7.76 -19.40
C ALA A 197 27.36 7.79 -18.40
N VAL A 198 27.62 7.43 -17.13
CA VAL A 198 26.64 7.47 -16.05
C VAL A 198 26.08 8.89 -15.87
N ASN A 199 26.95 9.90 -15.83
CA ASN A 199 26.53 11.29 -15.68
C ASN A 199 25.72 11.79 -16.88
N MET A 200 26.09 11.44 -18.12
CA MET A 200 25.31 11.79 -19.30
C MET A 200 23.89 11.19 -19.26
N LEU A 201 23.76 9.95 -18.81
CA LEU A 201 22.45 9.29 -18.66
C LEU A 201 21.62 9.91 -17.53
N LYS A 202 22.22 10.15 -16.35
CA LYS A 202 21.55 10.83 -15.23
C LYS A 202 21.10 12.24 -15.60
N ASN A 203 21.94 13.02 -16.28
CA ASN A 203 21.60 14.38 -16.69
C ASN A 203 20.45 14.42 -17.71
N ARG A 204 20.35 13.40 -18.59
CA ARG A 204 19.31 13.36 -19.61
C ARG A 204 18.01 12.74 -19.12
N PHE A 205 18.08 11.66 -18.34
CA PHE A 205 16.93 10.84 -17.97
C PHE A 205 16.62 10.83 -16.47
N GLY A 206 17.62 11.08 -15.61
CA GLY A 206 17.50 11.16 -14.15
C GLY A 206 17.17 12.54 -13.61
N ARG A 207 16.74 13.43 -14.49
CA ARG A 207 16.21 14.74 -14.14
C ARG A 207 14.88 14.59 -13.42
N GLU A 208 14.89 14.79 -12.10
CA GLU A 208 13.71 14.67 -11.26
C GLU A 208 12.57 15.57 -11.74
N ASP A 209 12.89 16.77 -12.24
CA ASP A 209 11.91 17.71 -12.76
C ASP A 209 11.14 17.14 -13.97
N ILE A 210 11.83 16.46 -14.89
CA ILE A 210 11.19 15.79 -16.03
C ILE A 210 10.32 14.62 -15.56
N VAL A 211 10.79 13.84 -14.58
CA VAL A 211 10.03 12.70 -14.05
C VAL A 211 8.77 13.17 -13.31
N LYS A 212 8.89 14.20 -12.45
CA LYS A 212 7.76 14.86 -11.79
C LYS A 212 6.76 15.40 -12.81
N GLN A 213 7.24 16.12 -13.83
CA GLN A 213 6.40 16.62 -14.92
C GLN A 213 5.71 15.48 -15.67
N ALA A 214 6.39 14.37 -15.95
CA ALA A 214 5.80 13.22 -16.62
C ALA A 214 4.65 12.60 -15.81
N HIS A 215 4.81 12.44 -14.48
CA HIS A 215 3.74 11.97 -13.61
C HIS A 215 2.55 12.96 -13.57
N VAL A 216 2.80 14.26 -13.46
CA VAL A 216 1.75 15.29 -13.47
C VAL A 216 1.03 15.32 -14.82
N GLN A 217 1.78 15.31 -15.93
CA GLN A 217 1.22 15.28 -17.28
C GLN A 217 0.39 14.03 -17.51
N TYR A 218 0.83 12.89 -17.00
CA TYR A 218 0.05 11.67 -17.03
C TYR A 218 -1.28 11.86 -16.29
N LEU A 219 -1.26 12.32 -15.03
CA LEU A 219 -2.49 12.57 -14.26
C LEU A 219 -3.43 13.58 -14.92
N LEU A 220 -2.92 14.60 -15.61
CA LEU A 220 -3.72 15.63 -16.27
C LEU A 220 -4.28 15.20 -17.64
N THR A 221 -3.51 14.41 -18.39
CA THR A 221 -3.81 14.09 -19.80
C THR A 221 -4.42 12.71 -19.97
N ASN A 222 -4.34 11.85 -18.95
CA ASN A 222 -4.83 10.49 -19.06
C ASN A 222 -6.35 10.48 -19.33
N GLN A 223 -6.71 10.10 -20.56
CA GLN A 223 -8.08 10.01 -21.04
C GLN A 223 -8.85 8.81 -20.45
N LEU A 224 -8.21 8.02 -19.59
CA LEU A 224 -8.78 6.87 -18.90
C LEU A 224 -9.81 7.25 -17.82
N GLY A 225 -10.46 8.41 -17.93
CA GLY A 225 -11.65 8.68 -17.15
C GLY A 225 -12.66 7.55 -17.35
N VAL A 226 -13.13 6.98 -16.25
CA VAL A 226 -14.09 5.88 -16.33
C VAL A 226 -15.43 6.49 -16.76
N LYS A 227 -15.92 6.02 -17.91
CA LYS A 227 -17.17 6.53 -18.46
C LYS A 227 -18.34 6.19 -17.54
N ASP A 228 -19.32 7.08 -17.51
CA ASP A 228 -20.57 6.82 -16.82
C ASP A 228 -21.27 5.62 -17.46
N VAL A 229 -21.41 4.54 -16.67
CA VAL A 229 -22.16 3.35 -17.04
C VAL A 229 -23.35 3.24 -16.11
N ALA A 230 -24.54 3.03 -16.69
CA ALA A 230 -25.75 2.81 -15.90
C ALA A 230 -25.55 1.66 -14.90
N THR A 231 -26.06 1.79 -13.68
CA THR A 231 -25.88 0.81 -12.58
C THR A 231 -26.31 -0.62 -12.96
N SER A 232 -27.26 -0.76 -13.90
CA SER A 232 -27.72 -2.05 -14.44
C SER A 232 -26.71 -2.72 -15.39
N GLN A 233 -25.76 -1.97 -15.93
CA GLN A 233 -24.75 -2.39 -16.91
C GLN A 233 -23.32 -2.42 -16.32
N GLN A 234 -23.16 -2.15 -15.02
CA GLN A 234 -21.90 -2.29 -14.29
C GLN A 234 -21.53 -3.78 -14.15
N GLY A 235 -20.91 -4.33 -15.21
CA GLY A 235 -20.38 -5.68 -15.28
C GLY A 235 -18.88 -5.75 -15.00
N GLU A 236 -18.31 -6.93 -15.19
CA GLU A 236 -16.88 -7.23 -14.97
C GLU A 236 -15.93 -6.20 -15.61
N ALA A 237 -16.17 -5.83 -16.88
CA ALA A 237 -15.34 -4.85 -17.60
C ALA A 237 -15.39 -3.43 -17.01
N TYR A 238 -16.52 -3.02 -16.42
CA TYR A 238 -16.63 -1.73 -15.74
C TYR A 238 -15.82 -1.73 -14.44
N ILE A 239 -15.92 -2.80 -13.66
CA ILE A 239 -15.15 -2.99 -12.43
C ILE A 239 -13.65 -3.00 -12.73
N GLU A 240 -13.23 -3.71 -13.78
CA GLU A 240 -11.84 -3.72 -14.25
C GLU A 240 -11.36 -2.32 -14.66
N SER A 241 -12.19 -1.54 -15.36
CA SER A 241 -11.85 -0.16 -15.72
C SER A 241 -11.65 0.76 -14.51
N LEU A 242 -12.43 0.56 -13.43
CA LEU A 242 -12.25 1.29 -12.18
C LEU A 242 -10.97 0.87 -11.44
N TRP A 243 -10.62 -0.42 -11.43
CA TRP A 243 -9.36 -0.89 -10.87
C TRP A 243 -8.17 -0.32 -11.62
N ASN A 244 -8.17 -0.39 -12.96
CA ASN A 244 -7.10 0.17 -13.78
C ASN A 244 -6.94 1.67 -13.51
N TYR A 245 -8.06 2.41 -13.44
CA TYR A 245 -8.04 3.82 -13.08
C TYR A 245 -7.42 4.06 -11.70
N TYR A 246 -7.88 3.32 -10.68
CA TYR A 246 -7.38 3.44 -9.31
C TYR A 246 -5.88 3.10 -9.20
N ASP A 247 -5.43 2.01 -9.80
CA ASP A 247 -4.04 1.54 -9.74
C ASP A 247 -3.10 2.51 -10.44
N GLU A 248 -3.48 3.03 -11.61
CA GLU A 248 -2.70 4.02 -12.34
C GLU A 248 -2.58 5.34 -11.56
N TYR A 249 -3.69 5.89 -11.08
CA TYR A 249 -3.67 7.17 -10.38
C TYR A 249 -2.98 7.05 -9.01
N SER A 250 -3.25 5.99 -8.23
CA SER A 250 -2.62 5.77 -6.93
C SER A 250 -1.11 5.58 -7.04
N SER A 251 -0.63 4.84 -8.05
CA SER A 251 0.81 4.64 -8.32
C SER A 251 1.51 5.96 -8.70
N ASN A 252 0.89 6.77 -9.56
CA ASN A 252 1.45 8.07 -9.95
C ASN A 252 1.44 9.08 -8.80
N ILE A 253 0.37 9.12 -7.99
CA ILE A 253 0.28 9.95 -6.78
C ILE A 253 1.34 9.52 -5.76
N ALA A 254 1.50 8.23 -5.50
CA ALA A 254 2.51 7.71 -4.59
C ALA A 254 3.93 8.10 -5.06
N SER A 255 4.19 8.01 -6.36
CA SER A 255 5.46 8.43 -6.96
C SER A 255 5.71 9.93 -6.74
N LEU A 256 4.70 10.78 -6.96
CA LEU A 256 4.80 12.22 -6.65
C LEU A 256 5.08 12.49 -5.16
N GLY A 257 4.48 11.71 -4.25
CA GLY A 257 4.77 11.77 -2.82
C GLY A 257 6.24 11.48 -2.51
N THR A 258 6.87 10.50 -3.17
CA THR A 258 8.32 10.25 -3.00
C THR A 258 9.22 11.41 -3.42
N PHE A 259 8.71 12.31 -4.27
CA PHE A 259 9.39 13.51 -4.71
C PHE A 259 9.13 14.74 -3.83
N GLY A 260 8.41 14.56 -2.71
CA GLY A 260 7.99 15.63 -1.80
C GLY A 260 6.83 16.48 -2.35
N ILE A 261 6.08 15.95 -3.33
CA ILE A 261 4.83 16.56 -3.80
C ILE A 261 3.68 15.88 -3.04
N ASP A 262 3.67 16.10 -1.73
CA ASP A 262 2.66 15.68 -0.79
C ASP A 262 2.33 16.85 0.16
N GLY A 263 1.07 16.99 0.54
CA GLY A 263 0.62 18.06 1.43
C GLY A 263 -0.70 18.71 1.00
N GLU A 264 -1.24 19.56 1.87
CA GLU A 264 -2.58 20.14 1.73
C GLU A 264 -2.79 20.82 0.37
N ASN A 265 -1.86 21.67 -0.04
CA ASN A 265 -1.93 22.38 -1.33
C ASN A 265 -1.91 21.43 -2.53
N ALA A 266 -1.06 20.41 -2.51
CA ALA A 266 -1.01 19.40 -3.58
C ALA A 266 -2.30 18.58 -3.60
N ASN A 267 -2.83 18.23 -2.43
CA ASN A 267 -4.03 17.43 -2.30
C ASN A 267 -5.27 18.11 -2.91
N VAL A 268 -5.38 19.44 -2.84
CA VAL A 268 -6.47 20.19 -3.52
C VAL A 268 -6.50 19.86 -5.01
N PHE A 269 -5.34 19.95 -5.69
CA PHE A 269 -5.25 19.68 -7.11
C PHE A 269 -5.39 18.19 -7.44
N LEU A 270 -4.72 17.33 -6.66
CA LEU A 270 -4.76 15.88 -6.89
C LEU A 270 -6.16 15.30 -6.68
N CYS A 271 -6.89 15.76 -5.65
CA CYS A 271 -8.28 15.35 -5.46
C CYS A 271 -9.15 15.77 -6.63
N GLU A 272 -9.02 17.01 -7.11
CA GLU A 272 -9.81 17.49 -8.24
C GLU A 272 -9.50 16.72 -9.54
N ILE A 273 -8.22 16.40 -9.77
CA ILE A 273 -7.79 15.59 -10.92
C ILE A 273 -8.39 14.18 -10.85
N VAL A 274 -8.32 13.52 -9.68
CA VAL A 274 -8.90 12.20 -9.45
C VAL A 274 -10.42 12.24 -9.62
N LEU A 275 -11.10 13.23 -9.04
CA LEU A 275 -12.55 13.33 -9.12
C LEU A 275 -13.02 13.51 -10.57
N ARG A 276 -12.33 14.29 -11.40
CA ARG A 276 -12.71 14.49 -12.81
C ARG A 276 -12.64 13.22 -13.65
N GLY A 277 -11.76 12.28 -13.30
CA GLY A 277 -11.68 10.99 -13.99
C GLY A 277 -12.70 9.96 -13.50
N LEU A 278 -13.46 10.25 -12.44
CA LEU A 278 -14.42 9.32 -11.86
C LEU A 278 -15.86 9.51 -12.39
N PRO A 279 -16.64 8.41 -12.45
CA PRO A 279 -18.07 8.45 -12.74
C PRO A 279 -18.85 9.35 -11.77
N LEU A 280 -19.97 9.90 -12.26
CA LEU A 280 -20.79 10.85 -11.51
C LEU A 280 -21.33 10.26 -10.20
N ASP A 281 -21.72 8.99 -10.19
CA ASP A 281 -22.26 8.32 -9.02
C ASP A 281 -21.23 8.21 -7.89
N ILE A 282 -19.97 7.91 -8.22
CA ILE A 282 -18.87 7.85 -7.24
C ILE A 282 -18.57 9.25 -6.71
N ARG A 283 -18.52 10.27 -7.57
CA ARG A 283 -18.33 11.67 -7.15
C ARG A 283 -19.42 12.14 -6.19
N GLN A 284 -20.68 11.80 -6.46
CA GLN A 284 -21.80 12.14 -5.59
C GLN A 284 -21.73 11.43 -4.25
N GLN A 285 -21.34 10.15 -4.23
CA GLN A 285 -21.12 9.41 -2.98
C GLN A 285 -20.00 10.04 -2.14
N TRP A 286 -18.90 10.46 -2.78
CA TRP A 286 -17.84 11.18 -2.11
C TRP A 286 -18.33 12.50 -1.50
N CYS A 287 -19.04 13.33 -2.28
CA CYS A 287 -19.58 14.61 -1.78
C CYS A 287 -20.51 14.40 -0.57
N ARG A 288 -21.43 13.43 -0.65
CA ARG A 288 -22.30 13.10 0.50
C ARG A 288 -21.51 12.70 1.73
N ARG A 289 -20.51 11.82 1.56
CA ARG A 289 -19.67 11.34 2.66
C ARG A 289 -18.87 12.46 3.32
N THR A 290 -18.34 13.41 2.54
CA THR A 290 -17.60 14.57 3.10
C THR A 290 -18.50 15.48 3.89
N ASP A 291 -19.71 15.72 3.38
CA ASP A 291 -20.68 16.64 4.00
C ASP A 291 -21.29 16.04 5.27
N GLU A 292 -21.58 14.73 5.29
CA GLU A 292 -22.19 14.04 6.45
C GLU A 292 -21.19 13.76 7.58
N ASN A 293 -19.96 13.39 7.25
CA ASN A 293 -18.97 12.95 8.24
C ASN A 293 -17.96 14.03 8.64
N GLY A 294 -18.08 15.25 8.10
CA GLY A 294 -17.13 16.34 8.35
C GLY A 294 -15.71 16.04 7.89
N ILE A 295 -15.56 15.20 6.85
CA ILE A 295 -14.25 14.86 6.29
C ILE A 295 -13.85 15.99 5.35
N ASP A 296 -12.60 16.46 5.46
CA ASP A 296 -12.04 17.41 4.51
C ASP A 296 -12.12 16.84 3.07
N ARG A 297 -12.81 17.57 2.19
CA ARG A 297 -13.02 17.19 0.79
C ARG A 297 -11.70 17.07 0.02
N ASN A 298 -10.66 17.76 0.48
CA ASN A 298 -9.32 17.71 -0.10
C ASN A 298 -8.44 16.63 0.56
N ASN A 299 -8.98 15.76 1.41
CA ASN A 299 -8.23 14.66 1.98
C ASN A 299 -8.06 13.53 0.95
N LEU A 300 -6.91 13.55 0.26
CA LEU A 300 -6.59 12.60 -0.81
C LEU A 300 -6.58 11.15 -0.34
N ASN A 301 -6.10 10.88 0.88
CA ASN A 301 -6.06 9.53 1.43
C ASN A 301 -7.47 8.97 1.66
N GLU A 302 -8.38 9.79 2.22
CA GLU A 302 -9.78 9.39 2.40
C GLU A 302 -10.52 9.22 1.07
N LEU A 303 -10.20 10.03 0.06
CA LEU A 303 -10.72 9.86 -1.31
C LEU A 303 -10.27 8.54 -1.93
N LEU A 304 -8.97 8.22 -1.87
CA LEU A 304 -8.44 6.94 -2.39
C LEU A 304 -9.07 5.74 -1.67
N LYS A 305 -9.22 5.81 -0.33
CA LYS A 305 -9.93 4.77 0.43
C LYS A 305 -11.39 4.64 0.01
N HIS A 306 -12.08 5.75 -0.25
CA HIS A 306 -13.46 5.73 -0.71
C HIS A 306 -13.59 5.00 -2.05
N ILE A 307 -12.72 5.33 -3.01
CA ILE A 307 -12.70 4.70 -4.34
C ILE A 307 -12.44 3.20 -4.20
N TYR A 308 -11.39 2.82 -3.47
CA TYR A 308 -11.06 1.41 -3.22
C TYR A 308 -12.23 0.64 -2.59
N HIS A 309 -12.89 1.24 -1.60
CA HIS A 309 -14.05 0.62 -0.96
C HIS A 309 -15.23 0.47 -1.91
N HIS A 310 -15.50 1.48 -2.74
CA HIS A 310 -16.57 1.41 -3.73
C HIS A 310 -16.31 0.29 -4.74
N ILE A 311 -15.09 0.18 -5.27
CA ILE A 311 -14.73 -0.86 -6.25
C ILE A 311 -14.86 -2.26 -5.62
N THR A 312 -14.36 -2.44 -4.40
CA THR A 312 -14.48 -3.73 -3.69
C THR A 312 -15.93 -4.11 -3.41
N GLN A 313 -16.80 -3.16 -3.06
CA GLN A 313 -18.24 -3.42 -2.92
C GLN A 313 -18.88 -3.88 -4.23
N LEU A 314 -18.56 -3.23 -5.35
CA LEU A 314 -19.05 -3.62 -6.68
C LEU A 314 -18.57 -5.02 -7.06
N ASP A 315 -17.30 -5.33 -6.82
CA ASP A 315 -16.72 -6.65 -7.10
C ASP A 315 -17.38 -7.74 -6.25
N CYS A 316 -17.57 -7.51 -4.95
CA CYS A 316 -18.33 -8.41 -4.08
C CYS A 316 -19.75 -8.65 -4.61
N ALA A 317 -20.49 -7.59 -4.93
CA ALA A 317 -21.85 -7.69 -5.45
C ALA A 317 -21.92 -8.44 -6.79
N HIS A 318 -20.94 -8.22 -7.68
CA HIS A 318 -20.84 -8.91 -8.96
C HIS A 318 -20.54 -10.40 -8.79
N ARG A 319 -19.64 -10.78 -7.87
CA ARG A 319 -19.34 -12.17 -7.53
C ARG A 319 -20.56 -12.93 -6.98
N TYR A 320 -21.37 -12.30 -6.13
CA TYR A 320 -22.62 -12.90 -5.65
C TYR A 320 -23.64 -13.13 -6.77
N ARG A 321 -23.77 -12.20 -7.73
CA ARG A 321 -24.65 -12.38 -8.91
C ARG A 321 -24.19 -13.54 -9.80
N LYS A 322 -22.88 -13.75 -9.95
CA LYS A 322 -22.31 -14.88 -10.72
C LYS A 322 -22.57 -16.22 -10.01
N GLY A 323 -22.48 -16.26 -8.68
CA GLY A 323 -22.79 -17.44 -7.87
C GLY A 323 -24.27 -17.85 -7.85
N THR A 324 -25.19 -16.91 -8.02
CA THR A 324 -26.63 -17.20 -8.14
C THR A 324 -27.06 -17.72 -9.52
N ARG A 325 -26.18 -17.71 -10.53
CA ARG A 325 -26.43 -18.40 -11.80
C ARG A 325 -26.08 -19.88 -11.64
N ILE A 326 -26.83 -20.60 -10.82
CA ILE A 326 -26.86 -22.05 -10.92
C ILE A 326 -27.39 -22.37 -12.31
N SER A 327 -26.52 -22.96 -13.12
CA SER A 327 -26.84 -23.52 -14.43
C SER A 327 -28.10 -24.36 -14.30
N SER A 328 -29.22 -23.88 -14.86
CA SER A 328 -30.37 -24.72 -15.15
C SER A 328 -29.99 -25.66 -16.30
N ASN A 329 -29.12 -26.64 -16.02
CA ASN A 329 -28.96 -27.79 -16.88
C ASN A 329 -30.18 -28.70 -16.66
N SER A 330 -30.98 -28.79 -17.71
CA SER A 330 -32.06 -29.74 -17.99
C SER A 330 -32.48 -30.69 -16.86
N ILE A 331 -33.59 -30.35 -16.21
CA ILE A 331 -34.59 -31.37 -15.91
C ILE A 331 -35.57 -31.30 -17.08
N ASN A 332 -35.54 -32.34 -17.92
CA ASN A 332 -36.61 -32.65 -18.84
C ASN A 332 -37.87 -32.90 -18.01
N GLU A 333 -38.71 -31.88 -17.83
CA GLU A 333 -40.13 -32.10 -17.64
C GLU A 333 -40.90 -31.27 -18.68
N SER A 334 -41.71 -32.03 -19.39
CA SER A 334 -42.46 -31.68 -20.58
C SER A 334 -43.33 -30.43 -20.43
N SER A 335 -43.27 -29.61 -21.49
CA SER A 335 -44.35 -28.79 -22.05
C SER A 335 -45.05 -27.84 -21.08
N TYR A 336 -44.81 -26.53 -21.20
CA TYR A 336 -45.80 -25.52 -21.60
C TYR A 336 -45.06 -24.25 -22.07
N VAL A 337 -45.62 -23.64 -23.11
CA VAL A 337 -45.08 -22.57 -23.96
C VAL A 337 -44.55 -21.35 -23.18
N THR A 338 -43.31 -20.95 -23.45
CA THR A 338 -42.71 -19.69 -23.01
C THR A 338 -43.01 -18.58 -24.02
N GLU A 339 -43.86 -17.62 -23.64
CA GLU A 339 -43.86 -16.29 -24.26
C GLU A 339 -42.83 -15.40 -23.54
N GLN A 340 -41.93 -14.82 -24.33
CA GLN A 340 -40.94 -13.85 -23.86
C GLN A 340 -41.63 -12.59 -23.34
N ALA A 341 -41.57 -12.35 -22.04
CA ALA A 341 -42.05 -11.09 -21.45
C ALA A 341 -40.98 -10.00 -21.58
N SER A 342 -41.27 -9.02 -22.45
CA SER A 342 -40.59 -7.73 -22.49
C SER A 342 -41.05 -6.83 -21.33
N ALA A 343 -40.26 -5.80 -20.99
CA ALA A 343 -40.46 -4.91 -19.83
C ALA A 343 -41.85 -4.25 -19.73
N SER A 344 -42.63 -4.26 -20.80
CA SER A 344 -44.02 -3.82 -20.87
C SER A 344 -44.99 -4.67 -20.03
N ALA A 345 -44.64 -5.91 -19.68
CA ALA A 345 -45.50 -6.81 -18.92
C ALA A 345 -45.59 -6.49 -17.41
N LEU A 346 -44.69 -5.66 -16.86
CA LEU A 346 -44.71 -5.32 -15.43
C LEU A 346 -45.81 -4.31 -15.07
N CYS A 347 -46.41 -3.64 -16.06
CA CYS A 347 -47.33 -2.52 -15.83
C CYS A 347 -48.82 -2.90 -15.81
N THR A 348 -49.20 -4.17 -15.92
CA THR A 348 -50.62 -4.55 -15.93
C THR A 348 -50.97 -5.60 -14.87
N ALA A 349 -51.37 -5.07 -13.71
CA ALA A 349 -52.26 -5.68 -12.70
C ALA A 349 -51.79 -6.94 -11.95
N THR A 350 -51.43 -6.74 -10.68
CA THR A 350 -52.17 -7.48 -9.63
C THR A 350 -52.74 -6.48 -8.63
N ASN A 351 -54.04 -6.22 -8.72
CA ASN A 351 -54.80 -5.69 -7.60
C ASN A 351 -54.78 -6.77 -6.51
N ILE A 352 -53.69 -6.86 -5.74
CA ILE A 352 -53.60 -7.74 -4.57
C ILE A 352 -54.54 -7.16 -3.52
N VAL A 353 -55.76 -7.72 -3.45
CA VAL A 353 -56.77 -7.35 -2.46
C VAL A 353 -56.64 -8.28 -1.26
N CYS A 354 -56.41 -7.70 -0.09
CA CYS A 354 -56.26 -8.45 1.15
C CYS A 354 -57.58 -9.15 1.52
N THR A 355 -57.56 -10.47 1.71
CA THR A 355 -58.75 -11.24 2.13
C THR A 355 -59.22 -10.95 3.56
N ASN A 356 -58.41 -10.28 4.39
CA ASN A 356 -58.80 -9.88 5.74
C ASN A 356 -59.59 -8.57 5.79
N CYS A 357 -59.06 -7.53 5.12
CA CYS A 357 -59.57 -6.16 5.21
C CYS A 357 -60.15 -5.61 3.90
N LYS A 358 -60.10 -6.41 2.83
CA LYS A 358 -60.64 -6.12 1.50
C LYS A 358 -60.05 -4.86 0.82
N THR A 359 -58.90 -4.37 1.29
CA THR A 359 -58.17 -3.26 0.67
C THR A 359 -57.10 -3.78 -0.29
N ALA A 360 -56.88 -3.07 -1.39
CA ALA A 360 -55.79 -3.37 -2.32
C ALA A 360 -54.41 -2.95 -1.76
N GLY A 361 -53.34 -3.59 -2.26
CA GLY A 361 -51.95 -3.18 -2.02
C GLY A 361 -51.16 -4.03 -1.02
N HIS A 362 -51.75 -5.08 -0.44
CA HIS A 362 -51.01 -6.02 0.43
C HIS A 362 -51.66 -7.40 0.53
N GLU A 363 -50.84 -8.42 0.77
CA GLU A 363 -51.29 -9.80 1.03
C GLU A 363 -51.81 -9.99 2.46
N PHE A 364 -52.60 -11.04 2.70
CA PHE A 364 -53.18 -11.35 4.03
C PHE A 364 -52.12 -11.42 5.13
N ALA A 365 -50.96 -12.02 4.85
CA ALA A 365 -49.86 -12.17 5.80
C ALA A 365 -49.30 -10.82 6.31
N SER A 366 -49.36 -9.79 5.46
CA SER A 366 -48.85 -8.44 5.76
C SER A 366 -49.97 -7.48 6.21
N CYS A 367 -51.15 -8.00 6.53
CA CYS A 367 -52.29 -7.17 6.91
C CYS A 367 -52.14 -6.61 8.33
N TYR A 368 -51.98 -5.29 8.45
CA TYR A 368 -51.86 -4.59 9.74
C TYR A 368 -53.02 -4.92 10.72
N ARG A 369 -54.25 -4.97 10.20
CA ARG A 369 -55.44 -5.34 11.01
C ARG A 369 -55.44 -6.79 11.48
N PHE A 370 -54.70 -7.68 10.82
CA PHE A 370 -54.55 -9.08 11.26
C PHE A 370 -53.39 -9.22 12.27
N ILE A 371 -52.27 -8.57 11.99
CA ILE A 371 -51.08 -8.59 12.84
C ILE A 371 -51.37 -7.96 14.21
N ASN A 372 -52.25 -6.96 14.30
CA ASN A 372 -52.59 -6.35 15.60
C ASN A 372 -53.65 -7.10 16.42
N LEU A 373 -54.19 -8.24 15.95
CA LEU A 373 -55.08 -9.06 16.76
C LEU A 373 -54.31 -9.89 17.79
N THR A 374 -54.94 -10.20 18.92
CA THR A 374 -54.43 -11.17 19.90
C THR A 374 -54.32 -12.57 19.29
N LYS A 375 -53.44 -13.43 19.83
CA LYS A 375 -53.18 -14.78 19.29
C LYS A 375 -54.46 -15.61 19.12
N GLU A 376 -55.34 -15.59 20.12
CA GLU A 376 -56.64 -16.27 20.07
C GLU A 376 -57.53 -15.76 18.94
N ASN A 377 -57.57 -14.44 18.74
CA ASN A 377 -58.38 -13.82 17.69
C ASN A 377 -57.80 -14.05 16.29
N ARG A 378 -56.47 -14.16 16.14
CA ARG A 378 -55.84 -14.55 14.86
C ARG A 378 -56.25 -15.96 14.44
N VAL A 379 -56.23 -16.92 15.36
CA VAL A 379 -56.65 -18.31 15.10
C VAL A 379 -58.13 -18.38 14.71
N LYS A 380 -59.01 -17.68 15.45
CA LYS A 380 -60.44 -17.58 15.11
C LYS A 380 -60.66 -16.98 13.71
N ARG A 381 -59.87 -15.95 13.34
CA ARG A 381 -60.00 -15.25 12.06
C ARG A 381 -59.55 -16.12 10.87
N VAL A 382 -58.44 -16.83 10.99
CA VAL A 382 -57.95 -17.77 9.95
C VAL A 382 -58.93 -18.92 9.73
N LYS A 383 -59.53 -19.47 10.81
CA LYS A 383 -60.60 -20.48 10.73
C LYS A 383 -61.86 -19.95 10.03
N ALA A 384 -62.32 -18.75 10.39
CA ALA A 384 -63.50 -18.14 9.80
C ALA A 384 -63.36 -17.90 8.29
N LEU A 385 -62.14 -17.59 7.82
CA LEU A 385 -61.83 -17.36 6.42
C LEU A 385 -61.40 -18.64 5.66
N LYS A 386 -61.39 -19.81 6.33
CA LYS A 386 -60.99 -21.12 5.78
C LYS A 386 -59.62 -21.08 5.08
N LEU A 387 -58.67 -20.38 5.68
CA LEU A 387 -57.31 -20.26 5.16
C LEU A 387 -56.39 -21.29 5.83
N CYS A 388 -55.38 -21.75 5.11
CA CYS A 388 -54.35 -22.61 5.70
C CYS A 388 -53.52 -21.83 6.74
N PHE A 389 -53.28 -22.42 7.90
CA PHE A 389 -52.50 -21.80 8.98
C PHE A 389 -51.03 -21.55 8.65
N LYS A 390 -50.48 -22.24 7.64
CA LYS A 390 -49.08 -22.14 7.26
C LYS A 390 -48.81 -21.09 6.20
N CYS A 391 -49.67 -21.00 5.18
CA CYS A 391 -49.46 -20.12 4.02
C CYS A 391 -50.54 -19.02 3.86
N PHE A 392 -51.58 -19.02 4.71
CA PHE A 392 -52.69 -18.07 4.69
C PHE A 392 -53.43 -17.93 3.35
N LYS A 393 -53.39 -18.98 2.52
CA LYS A 393 -54.13 -19.09 1.25
C LYS A 393 -55.27 -20.11 1.38
N SER A 394 -56.30 -19.97 0.56
CA SER A 394 -57.37 -20.97 0.44
C SER A 394 -56.87 -22.13 -0.41
N HIS A 395 -56.79 -23.32 0.18
CA HIS A 395 -56.62 -24.56 -0.57
C HIS A 395 -57.97 -25.27 -0.60
N LEU A 396 -58.43 -25.67 -1.78
CA LEU A 396 -59.60 -26.55 -1.90
C LEU A 396 -59.19 -27.90 -1.29
N THR A 397 -59.69 -28.19 -0.10
CA THR A 397 -59.63 -29.53 0.49
C THR A 397 -60.56 -30.44 -0.31
N LYS A 398 -60.01 -31.44 -0.99
CA LYS A 398 -60.77 -32.65 -1.33
C LYS A 398 -60.96 -33.51 -0.09
#